data_AF-A0A439M5G5-F1
#
_entry.id   AF-A0A439M5G5-F1
#
_cell.length_a   1.000
_cell.length_b   1.000
_cell.length_c   1.000
_cell.angle_alpha   90.00
_cell.angle_beta   90.00
_cell.angle_gamma   90.00
#
_symmetry.space_group_name_H-M   'P 1'
#
loop_
_entity.id
_entity.type
_entity.pdbx_description
1 polymer ?
#
loop_
_entity_poly.entity_id
_entity_poly.type
_entity_poly.pdbx_seq_one_letter_code
_entity_poly.pdbx_strand_id
1 'polypeptide(L)'
;MKATGVSSAAISNALRYQQAKMQAELIKATKESQTGTVADIGLALGSRTTQAVTFQRDLDRLNGIVDSNALVTARLKSTQDSLGQIANSAQSFLSALTSGVSGDSSTSILRTAGASALQQMTGILNTSVNGEYLFAGTNTDVKPIDDFNAAGSPAKAAFDAAFTSYFGFAQTDPAAANITAAQMDNFITTQVEPQFLGSGWQANWSSATDEQITSRISLNETTQTSVSANDQGIRKLAMAAAMVSGLMTGSISEAAQNAVVSRAQALVGEAIGGITQIRAETGIAQQRVSDASDRMKTQVDLFEKHIVDLEGVDPAEAATRVADLTQHIETSFALTARLQQLSLLNYLT
;
A
#
# COMPACT_ATOMS: atom_id res chain seq x y z
N MET A 1 4.86 -87.46 19.60
CA MET A 1 5.05 -86.01 19.42
C MET A 1 3.96 -85.29 20.21
N LYS A 2 4.32 -84.56 21.28
CA LYS A 2 3.37 -83.64 21.94
C LYS A 2 3.24 -82.43 21.04
N ALA A 3 2.12 -82.28 20.33
CA ALA A 3 1.80 -81.04 19.65
C ALA A 3 1.50 -80.00 20.73
N THR A 4 2.42 -79.07 20.94
CA THR A 4 2.21 -77.87 21.75
C THR A 4 1.02 -77.12 21.14
N GLY A 5 -0.12 -77.09 21.84
CA GLY A 5 -1.35 -76.48 21.34
C GLY A 5 -1.20 -74.98 21.19
N VAL A 6 -0.82 -74.52 20.01
CA VAL A 6 -0.94 -73.10 19.66
C VAL A 6 -2.43 -72.84 19.49
N SER A 7 -3.02 -72.10 20.43
CA SER A 7 -4.45 -71.77 20.40
C SER A 7 -4.79 -71.06 19.09
N SER A 8 -5.67 -71.65 18.27
CA SER A 8 -6.16 -71.05 17.01
C SER A 8 -6.79 -69.67 17.25
N ALA A 9 -7.41 -69.47 18.41
CA ALA A 9 -7.93 -68.17 18.84
C ALA A 9 -6.82 -67.13 19.01
N ALA A 10 -5.68 -67.50 19.61
CA ALA A 10 -4.53 -66.62 19.78
C ALA A 10 -3.90 -66.22 18.44
N ILE A 11 -3.77 -67.15 17.48
CA ILE A 11 -3.28 -66.85 16.12
C ILE A 11 -4.26 -65.90 15.40
N SER A 12 -5.57 -66.18 15.46
CA SER A 12 -6.58 -65.35 14.80
C SER A 12 -6.65 -63.92 15.35
N ASN A 13 -6.45 -63.74 16.66
CA ASN A 13 -6.47 -62.44 17.31
C ASN A 13 -5.18 -61.66 17.00
N ALA A 14 -4.03 -62.34 16.96
CA ALA A 14 -2.77 -61.74 16.55
C ALA A 14 -2.82 -61.22 15.10
N LEU A 15 -3.37 -62.01 14.17
CA LEU A 15 -3.54 -61.61 12.77
C LEU A 15 -4.47 -60.40 12.62
N ARG A 16 -5.61 -60.39 13.35
CA ARG A 16 -6.53 -59.25 13.36
C ARG A 16 -5.88 -57.99 13.92
N TYR A 17 -5.11 -58.10 14.99
CA TYR A 17 -4.36 -56.98 15.56
C TYR A 17 -3.31 -56.43 14.60
N GLN A 18 -2.53 -57.33 13.97
CA GLN A 18 -1.51 -56.95 13.00
C GLN A 18 -2.13 -56.30 11.76
N GLN A 19 -3.28 -56.79 11.31
CA GLN A 19 -4.04 -56.20 10.21
C GLN A 19 -4.54 -54.78 10.55
N ALA A 20 -5.16 -54.60 11.72
CA ALA A 20 -5.61 -53.28 12.16
C ALA A 20 -4.44 -52.29 12.26
N LYS A 21 -3.28 -52.75 12.75
CA LYS A 21 -2.05 -51.95 12.81
C LYS A 21 -1.55 -51.57 11.40
N MET A 22 -1.48 -52.51 10.46
CA MET A 22 -1.05 -52.22 9.09
C MET A 22 -1.99 -51.27 8.36
N GLN A 23 -3.31 -51.39 8.58
CA GLN A 23 -4.29 -50.46 8.03
C GLN A 23 -4.11 -49.03 8.60
N ALA A 24 -3.85 -48.90 9.90
CA ALA A 24 -3.57 -47.60 10.51
C ALA A 24 -2.26 -46.99 9.98
N GLU A 25 -1.20 -47.79 9.84
CA GLU A 25 0.06 -47.35 9.21
C GLU A 25 -0.11 -46.99 7.73
N LEU A 26 -0.99 -47.69 6.99
CA LEU A 26 -1.28 -47.37 5.60
C LEU A 26 -1.94 -46.00 5.49
N ILE A 27 -2.97 -45.73 6.30
CA ILE A 27 -3.64 -44.41 6.35
C ILE A 27 -2.62 -43.31 6.66
N LYS A 28 -1.74 -43.56 7.64
CA LYS A 28 -0.66 -42.65 8.01
C LYS A 28 0.28 -42.38 6.83
N ALA A 29 0.86 -43.43 6.24
CA ALA A 29 1.80 -43.31 5.13
C ALA A 29 1.16 -42.68 3.89
N THR A 30 -0.13 -42.95 3.63
CA THR A 30 -0.88 -42.28 2.56
C THR A 30 -1.03 -40.77 2.83
N LYS A 31 -1.35 -40.37 4.08
CA LYS A 31 -1.41 -38.96 4.45
C LYS A 31 -0.04 -38.28 4.30
N GLU A 32 1.03 -38.92 4.77
CA GLU A 32 2.40 -38.39 4.65
C GLU A 32 2.85 -38.27 3.20
N SER A 33 2.53 -39.26 2.36
CA SER A 33 2.82 -39.23 0.92
C SER A 33 2.07 -38.12 0.19
N GLN A 34 0.84 -37.82 0.59
CA GLN A 34 0.03 -36.75 -0.03
C GLN A 34 0.42 -35.35 0.44
N THR A 35 0.75 -35.20 1.72
CA THR A 35 1.01 -33.89 2.34
C THR A 35 2.49 -33.50 2.32
N GLY A 36 3.39 -34.47 2.18
CA GLY A 36 4.83 -34.26 2.31
C GLY A 36 5.27 -33.93 3.74
N THR A 37 4.38 -34.06 4.72
CA THR A 37 4.66 -33.81 6.14
C THR A 37 4.20 -34.97 7.00
N VAL A 38 4.77 -35.08 8.20
CA VAL A 38 4.43 -36.12 9.18
C VAL A 38 2.93 -36.07 9.52
N ALA A 39 2.28 -37.24 9.57
CA ALA A 39 0.83 -37.30 9.75
C ALA A 39 0.35 -36.74 11.09
N ASP A 40 1.19 -36.87 12.12
CA ASP A 40 0.99 -36.37 13.48
C ASP A 40 2.29 -35.70 13.94
N ILE A 41 2.32 -34.38 13.79
CA ILE A 41 3.44 -33.51 14.18
C ILE A 41 3.74 -33.69 15.68
N GLY A 42 2.71 -33.71 16.53
CA GLY A 42 2.89 -33.83 17.98
C GLY A 42 3.54 -35.14 18.39
N LEU A 43 3.12 -36.26 17.79
CA LEU A 43 3.70 -37.57 18.02
C LEU A 43 5.10 -37.70 17.43
N ALA A 44 5.33 -37.18 16.21
CA ALA A 44 6.60 -37.30 15.52
C ALA A 44 7.71 -36.45 16.16
N LEU A 45 7.37 -35.24 16.62
CA LEU A 45 8.33 -34.27 17.14
C LEU A 45 8.44 -34.28 18.67
N GLY A 46 7.44 -34.75 19.39
CA GLY A 46 7.44 -34.78 20.85
C GLY A 46 7.68 -33.37 21.44
N SER A 47 8.79 -33.19 22.15
CA SER A 47 9.17 -31.89 22.73
C SER A 47 9.50 -30.81 21.70
N ARG A 48 9.89 -31.20 20.47
CA ARG A 48 10.20 -30.26 19.37
C ARG A 48 8.95 -29.64 18.74
N THR A 49 7.76 -30.17 19.04
CA THR A 49 6.48 -29.62 18.58
C THR A 49 6.33 -28.15 18.97
N THR A 50 6.79 -27.75 20.16
CA THR A 50 6.75 -26.35 20.61
C THR A 50 7.61 -25.44 19.73
N GLN A 51 8.74 -25.93 19.22
CA GLN A 51 9.60 -25.18 18.31
C GLN A 51 8.91 -24.99 16.96
N ALA A 52 8.35 -26.06 16.40
CA ALA A 52 7.64 -26.01 15.12
C ALA A 52 6.44 -25.04 15.16
N VAL A 53 5.61 -25.13 16.21
CA VAL A 53 4.49 -24.19 16.43
C VAL A 53 4.97 -22.74 16.59
N THR A 54 6.13 -22.53 17.21
CA THR A 54 6.69 -21.17 17.34
C THR A 54 7.15 -20.64 15.99
N PHE A 55 7.85 -21.44 15.19
CA PHE A 55 8.26 -21.05 13.84
C PHE A 55 7.06 -20.78 12.93
N GLN A 56 6.00 -21.58 13.00
CA GLN A 56 4.78 -21.32 12.23
C GLN A 56 4.15 -19.97 12.60
N ARG A 57 4.05 -19.65 13.89
CA ARG A 57 3.51 -18.35 14.33
C ARG A 57 4.38 -17.17 13.89
N ASP A 58 5.71 -17.33 13.95
CA ASP A 58 6.62 -16.28 13.49
C ASP A 58 6.54 -16.10 11.97
N LEU A 59 6.42 -17.20 11.21
CA LEU A 59 6.19 -17.19 9.77
C LEU A 59 4.88 -16.47 9.42
N ASP A 60 3.76 -16.82 10.07
CA ASP A 60 2.47 -16.18 9.83
C ASP A 60 2.53 -14.66 10.11
N ARG A 61 3.24 -14.28 11.18
CA ARG A 61 3.46 -12.87 11.52
C ARG A 61 4.31 -12.14 10.49
N LEU A 62 5.39 -12.76 10.00
CA LEU A 62 6.24 -12.17 8.97
C LEU A 62 5.49 -12.02 7.64
N ASN A 63 4.76 -13.05 7.22
CA ASN A 63 3.92 -13.01 6.02
C ASN A 63 2.88 -11.90 6.09
N GLY A 64 2.21 -11.73 7.23
CA GLY A 64 1.28 -10.62 7.42
C GLY A 64 1.92 -9.23 7.23
N ILE A 65 3.17 -9.05 7.64
CA ILE A 65 3.89 -7.78 7.41
C ILE A 65 4.37 -7.66 5.97
N VAL A 66 4.82 -8.75 5.33
CA VAL A 66 5.19 -8.76 3.90
C VAL A 66 4.00 -8.36 3.03
N ASP A 67 2.81 -8.90 3.30
CA ASP A 67 1.57 -8.54 2.60
C ASP A 67 1.19 -7.07 2.83
N SER A 68 1.28 -6.60 4.07
CA SER A 68 1.08 -5.18 4.41
C SER A 68 2.08 -4.28 3.67
N ASN A 69 3.35 -4.68 3.57
CA ASN A 69 4.38 -3.93 2.86
C ASN A 69 4.12 -3.88 1.36
N ALA A 70 3.52 -4.91 0.76
CA ALA A 70 3.13 -4.88 -0.64
C ALA A 70 2.06 -3.80 -0.89
N LEU A 71 1.07 -3.67 0.00
CA LEU A 71 0.07 -2.61 -0.08
C LEU A 71 0.69 -1.22 0.10
N VAL A 72 1.56 -1.07 1.11
CA VAL A 72 2.31 0.17 1.35
C VAL A 72 3.15 0.56 0.13
N THR A 73 3.83 -0.40 -0.50
CA THR A 73 4.65 -0.16 -1.69
C THR A 73 3.80 0.32 -2.87
N ALA A 74 2.65 -0.30 -3.11
CA ALA A 74 1.72 0.12 -4.15
C ALA A 74 1.20 1.54 -3.90
N ARG A 75 0.84 1.87 -2.65
CA ARG A 75 0.42 3.21 -2.25
C ARG A 75 1.52 4.25 -2.46
N LEU A 76 2.72 3.98 -1.96
CA LEU A 76 3.88 4.87 -2.11
C LEU A 76 4.25 5.08 -3.58
N LYS A 77 4.16 4.04 -4.41
CA LYS A 77 4.37 4.17 -5.86
C LYS A 77 3.35 5.11 -6.48
N SER A 78 2.07 4.94 -6.16
CA SER A 78 1.01 5.80 -6.69
C SER A 78 1.17 7.26 -6.24
N THR A 79 1.59 7.48 -4.99
CA THR A 79 1.97 8.80 -4.48
C THR A 79 3.14 9.39 -5.26
N GLN A 80 4.20 8.61 -5.51
CA GLN A 80 5.39 9.06 -6.25
C GLN A 80 5.06 9.44 -7.70
N ASP A 81 4.21 8.64 -8.37
CA ASP A 81 3.74 8.90 -9.72
C ASP A 81 2.89 10.19 -9.75
N SER A 82 1.98 10.35 -8.79
CA SER A 82 1.12 11.54 -8.63
C SER A 82 1.95 12.81 -8.37
N LEU A 83 2.91 12.77 -7.45
CA LEU A 83 3.82 13.90 -7.21
C LEU A 83 4.66 14.24 -8.44
N GLY A 84 5.06 13.23 -9.23
CA GLY A 84 5.72 13.43 -10.52
C GLY A 84 4.84 14.19 -11.53
N GLN A 85 3.54 13.87 -11.58
CA GLN A 85 2.59 14.58 -12.42
C GLN A 85 2.39 16.04 -11.95
N ILE A 86 2.30 16.28 -10.64
CA ILE A 86 2.21 17.65 -10.09
C ILE A 86 3.47 18.44 -10.42
N ALA A 87 4.66 17.86 -10.28
CA ALA A 87 5.93 18.50 -10.63
C ALA A 87 5.98 18.88 -12.13
N ASN A 88 5.52 17.98 -13.01
CA ASN A 88 5.44 18.27 -14.44
C ASN A 88 4.45 19.40 -14.75
N SER A 89 3.27 19.40 -14.10
CA SER A 89 2.27 20.46 -14.23
C SER A 89 2.83 21.81 -13.77
N ALA A 90 3.51 21.83 -12.62
CA ALA A 90 4.20 23.02 -12.12
C ALA A 90 5.28 23.52 -13.08
N GLN A 91 6.06 22.62 -13.69
CA GLN A 91 7.08 22.98 -14.67
C GLN A 91 6.48 23.56 -15.95
N SER A 92 5.40 22.98 -16.46
CA SER A 92 4.66 23.54 -17.61
C SER A 92 4.08 24.90 -17.29
N PHE A 93 3.55 25.09 -16.08
CA PHE A 93 3.02 26.37 -15.63
C PHE A 93 4.13 27.42 -15.51
N LEU A 94 5.29 27.07 -14.95
CA LEU A 94 6.46 27.95 -14.88
C LEU A 94 6.94 28.38 -16.28
N SER A 95 6.96 27.45 -17.24
CA SER A 95 7.31 27.76 -18.63
C SER A 95 6.32 28.75 -19.24
N ALA A 96 5.01 28.56 -19.02
CA ALA A 96 3.98 29.50 -19.49
C ALA A 96 4.16 30.89 -18.87
N LEU A 97 4.43 30.99 -17.57
CA LEU A 97 4.72 32.27 -16.91
C LEU A 97 5.96 32.95 -17.48
N THR A 98 7.00 32.19 -17.79
CA THR A 98 8.24 32.70 -18.39
C THR A 98 8.00 33.28 -19.79
N SER A 99 7.19 32.62 -20.62
CA SER A 99 6.76 33.16 -21.92
C SER A 99 5.81 34.36 -21.81
N GLY A 100 5.14 34.51 -20.66
CA GLY A 100 4.34 35.70 -20.33
C GLY A 100 5.20 36.95 -20.13
N VAL A 101 6.32 36.80 -19.41
CA VAL A 101 7.24 37.90 -19.12
C VAL A 101 8.00 38.38 -20.36
N SER A 102 8.24 37.51 -21.35
CA SER A 102 8.88 37.90 -22.63
C SER A 102 7.97 38.71 -23.55
N GLY A 103 6.69 38.90 -23.20
CA GLY A 103 5.70 39.60 -24.03
C GLY A 103 5.12 38.75 -25.17
N ASP A 104 5.50 37.48 -25.27
CA ASP A 104 5.08 36.57 -26.34
C ASP A 104 3.68 35.96 -26.11
N SER A 105 3.12 36.07 -24.90
CA SER A 105 1.86 35.45 -24.50
C SER A 105 0.81 36.47 -24.05
N SER A 106 -0.44 36.29 -24.47
CA SER A 106 -1.54 37.12 -24.01
C SER A 106 -1.95 36.79 -22.56
N THR A 107 -2.43 37.79 -21.81
CA THR A 107 -2.96 37.65 -20.45
C THR A 107 -4.01 36.52 -20.33
N SER A 108 -4.78 36.27 -21.40
CA SER A 108 -5.72 35.15 -21.44
C SER A 108 -5.07 33.77 -21.45
N ILE A 109 -3.92 33.61 -22.11
CA ILE A 109 -3.18 32.34 -22.14
C ILE A 109 -2.63 32.03 -20.74
N LEU A 110 -2.05 33.03 -20.08
CA LEU A 110 -1.52 32.88 -18.71
C LEU A 110 -2.62 32.50 -17.72
N ARG A 111 -3.77 33.17 -17.80
CA ARG A 111 -4.93 32.84 -16.97
C ARG A 111 -5.39 31.39 -17.16
N THR A 112 -5.48 30.95 -18.41
CA THR A 112 -5.83 29.56 -18.75
C THR A 112 -4.78 28.58 -18.23
N ALA A 113 -3.49 28.93 -18.28
CA ALA A 113 -2.42 28.11 -17.73
C ALA A 113 -2.54 27.96 -16.21
N GLY A 114 -2.82 29.04 -15.48
CA GLY A 114 -3.09 29.00 -14.05
C GLY A 114 -4.32 28.16 -13.70
N ALA A 115 -5.42 28.32 -14.43
CA ALA A 115 -6.64 27.54 -14.21
C ALA A 115 -6.41 26.05 -14.47
N SER A 116 -5.66 25.72 -15.53
CA SER A 116 -5.30 24.34 -15.86
C SER A 116 -4.40 23.71 -14.82
N ALA A 117 -3.41 24.45 -14.29
CA ALA A 117 -2.53 23.98 -13.23
C ALA A 117 -3.31 23.66 -11.95
N LEU A 118 -4.26 24.53 -11.55
CA LEU A 118 -5.17 24.26 -10.43
C LEU A 118 -6.00 23.00 -10.66
N GLN A 119 -6.64 22.87 -11.82
CA GLN A 119 -7.51 21.73 -12.12
C GLN A 119 -6.73 20.41 -12.09
N GLN A 120 -5.54 20.38 -12.71
CA GLN A 120 -4.68 19.20 -12.71
C GLN A 120 -4.21 18.84 -11.30
N MET A 121 -3.71 19.82 -10.56
CA MET A 121 -3.29 19.63 -9.17
C MET A 121 -4.44 19.09 -8.30
N THR A 122 -5.62 19.72 -8.33
CA THR A 122 -6.79 19.26 -7.58
C THR A 122 -7.21 17.84 -7.98
N GLY A 123 -7.20 17.53 -9.27
CA GLY A 123 -7.51 16.18 -9.77
C GLY A 123 -6.54 15.14 -9.23
N ILE A 124 -5.24 15.43 -9.27
CA ILE A 124 -4.19 14.52 -8.80
C ILE A 124 -4.24 14.34 -7.27
N LEU A 125 -4.40 15.43 -6.50
CA LEU A 125 -4.47 15.37 -5.04
C LEU A 125 -5.71 14.62 -4.54
N ASN A 126 -6.77 14.57 -5.33
CA ASN A 126 -7.97 13.79 -5.06
C ASN A 126 -7.90 12.37 -5.64
N THR A 127 -6.72 11.85 -5.99
CA THR A 127 -6.56 10.45 -6.39
C THR A 127 -6.79 9.52 -5.21
N SER A 128 -7.57 8.45 -5.43
CA SER A 128 -7.81 7.39 -4.46
C SER A 128 -7.30 6.04 -4.95
N VAL A 129 -6.87 5.21 -4.00
CA VAL A 129 -6.45 3.81 -4.22
C VAL A 129 -7.24 2.96 -3.24
N ASN A 130 -7.97 1.96 -3.74
CA ASN A 130 -8.85 1.10 -2.93
C ASN A 130 -9.90 1.86 -2.09
N GLY A 131 -10.38 3.02 -2.59
CA GLY A 131 -11.37 3.85 -1.88
C GLY A 131 -10.79 4.80 -0.83
N GLU A 132 -9.47 4.79 -0.64
CA GLU A 132 -8.76 5.72 0.25
C GLU A 132 -8.01 6.78 -0.54
N TYR A 133 -8.13 8.05 -0.14
CA TYR A 133 -7.40 9.15 -0.76
C TYR A 133 -5.92 9.16 -0.34
N LEU A 134 -5.04 9.32 -1.32
CA LEU A 134 -3.59 9.24 -1.10
C LEU A 134 -3.02 10.43 -0.32
N PHE A 135 -3.59 11.61 -0.55
CA PHE A 135 -3.09 12.89 -0.03
C PHE A 135 -3.90 13.43 1.16
N ALA A 136 -4.76 12.61 1.77
CA ALA A 136 -5.64 13.07 2.85
C ALA A 136 -4.98 13.11 4.24
N GLY A 137 -3.72 12.66 4.35
CA GLY A 137 -3.13 12.35 5.64
C GLY A 137 -3.83 11.16 6.28
N THR A 138 -4.29 11.29 7.52
CA THR A 138 -5.04 10.26 8.26
C THR A 138 -6.55 10.28 7.96
N ASN A 139 -7.09 11.33 7.32
CA ASN A 139 -8.51 11.48 6.96
C ASN A 139 -8.85 10.85 5.59
N THR A 140 -8.50 9.57 5.39
CA THR A 140 -8.46 8.90 4.07
C THR A 140 -9.80 8.70 3.39
N ASP A 141 -10.92 8.84 4.10
CA ASP A 141 -12.29 8.68 3.61
C ASP A 141 -12.91 9.98 3.08
N VAL A 142 -12.22 11.11 3.23
CA VAL A 142 -12.68 12.42 2.77
C VAL A 142 -11.81 12.94 1.63
N LYS A 143 -12.46 13.52 0.62
CA LYS A 143 -11.78 14.17 -0.51
C LYS A 143 -10.81 15.25 0.01
N PRO A 144 -9.50 15.15 -0.26
CA PRO A 144 -8.49 16.02 0.34
C PRO A 144 -8.66 17.51 0.04
N ILE A 145 -8.91 17.86 -1.22
CA ILE A 145 -8.88 19.24 -1.71
C ILE A 145 -10.14 19.58 -2.49
N ASP A 146 -10.69 20.77 -2.21
CA ASP A 146 -11.78 21.34 -2.99
C ASP A 146 -11.31 22.02 -4.28
N ASP A 147 -12.20 22.04 -5.27
CA ASP A 147 -11.92 22.69 -6.55
C ASP A 147 -12.11 24.21 -6.42
N PHE A 148 -11.04 24.96 -6.66
CA PHE A 148 -11.05 26.42 -6.67
C PHE A 148 -11.99 27.00 -7.72
N ASN A 149 -12.09 26.37 -8.89
CA ASN A 149 -12.87 26.90 -10.01
C ASN A 149 -14.32 26.40 -10.01
N ALA A 150 -14.69 25.53 -9.07
CA ALA A 150 -16.05 25.03 -8.95
C ALA A 150 -17.03 26.15 -8.53
N ALA A 151 -18.26 26.07 -9.02
CA ALA A 151 -19.32 26.98 -8.62
C ALA A 151 -19.56 26.85 -7.10
N GLY A 152 -19.50 27.98 -6.39
CA GLY A 152 -19.65 28.01 -4.93
C GLY A 152 -18.39 27.65 -4.14
N SER A 153 -17.22 27.57 -4.78
CA SER A 153 -15.94 27.32 -4.09
C SER A 153 -15.70 28.34 -2.96
N PRO A 154 -15.59 27.89 -1.69
CA PRO A 154 -15.30 28.77 -0.55
C PRO A 154 -13.96 29.50 -0.73
N ALA A 155 -12.96 28.80 -1.27
CA ALA A 155 -11.65 29.37 -1.57
C ALA A 155 -11.72 30.52 -2.57
N LYS A 156 -12.48 30.36 -3.67
CA LYS A 156 -12.65 31.43 -4.65
C LYS A 156 -13.43 32.61 -4.09
N ALA A 157 -14.49 32.32 -3.33
CA ALA A 157 -15.29 33.36 -2.69
C ALA A 157 -14.46 34.19 -1.70
N ALA A 158 -13.62 33.54 -0.88
CA ALA A 158 -12.69 34.22 0.03
C ALA A 158 -11.64 35.05 -0.73
N PHE A 159 -11.11 34.52 -1.83
CA PHE A 159 -10.14 35.23 -2.68
C PHE A 159 -10.74 36.51 -3.29
N ASP A 160 -11.94 36.41 -3.86
CA ASP A 160 -12.62 37.54 -4.50
C ASP A 160 -13.09 38.59 -3.47
N ALA A 161 -13.57 38.13 -2.31
CA ALA A 161 -13.94 39.00 -1.21
C ALA A 161 -12.73 39.77 -0.66
N ALA A 162 -11.57 39.11 -0.54
CA ALA A 162 -10.35 39.76 -0.11
C ALA A 162 -9.90 40.86 -1.07
N PHE A 163 -9.98 40.63 -2.38
CA PHE A 163 -9.70 41.65 -3.38
C PHE A 163 -10.61 42.87 -3.20
N THR A 164 -11.92 42.62 -3.14
CA THR A 164 -12.93 43.69 -3.05
C THR A 164 -12.80 44.48 -1.75
N SER A 165 -12.52 43.80 -0.63
CA SER A 165 -12.33 44.41 0.68
C SER A 165 -11.07 45.29 0.73
N TYR A 166 -9.98 44.84 0.13
CA TYR A 166 -8.70 45.56 0.15
C TYR A 166 -8.70 46.79 -0.76
N PHE A 167 -9.23 46.67 -1.98
CA PHE A 167 -9.21 47.75 -2.97
C PHE A 167 -10.47 48.64 -2.94
N GLY A 168 -11.57 48.15 -2.36
CA GLY A 168 -12.85 48.88 -2.28
C GLY A 168 -13.70 48.82 -3.55
N PHE A 169 -13.28 48.03 -4.55
CA PHE A 169 -13.99 47.83 -5.82
C PHE A 169 -13.75 46.42 -6.37
N ALA A 170 -14.61 45.97 -7.28
CA ALA A 170 -14.47 44.66 -7.92
C ALA A 170 -13.33 44.65 -8.96
N GLN A 171 -12.75 43.49 -9.25
CA GLN A 171 -11.68 43.36 -10.27
C GLN A 171 -12.08 43.85 -11.66
N THR A 172 -13.37 43.86 -11.98
CA THR A 172 -13.91 44.34 -13.27
C THR A 172 -14.07 45.84 -13.34
N ASP A 173 -13.93 46.56 -12.22
CA ASP A 173 -14.09 48.01 -12.15
C ASP A 173 -12.96 48.73 -12.92
N PRO A 174 -13.25 49.80 -13.68
CA PRO A 174 -12.21 50.60 -14.35
C PRO A 174 -11.11 51.13 -13.42
N ALA A 175 -11.40 51.32 -12.13
CA ALA A 175 -10.41 51.73 -11.13
C ALA A 175 -9.28 50.70 -10.94
N ALA A 176 -9.50 49.43 -11.29
CA ALA A 176 -8.49 48.38 -11.24
C ALA A 176 -7.26 48.69 -12.12
N ALA A 177 -7.43 49.49 -13.18
CA ALA A 177 -6.35 49.89 -14.08
C ALA A 177 -5.32 50.82 -13.39
N ASN A 178 -5.67 51.39 -12.23
CA ASN A 178 -4.79 52.27 -11.45
C ASN A 178 -4.00 51.54 -10.35
N ILE A 179 -4.21 50.22 -10.18
CA ILE A 179 -3.48 49.45 -9.17
C ILE A 179 -1.99 49.42 -9.52
N THR A 180 -1.14 49.92 -8.63
CA THR A 180 0.32 49.88 -8.79
C THR A 180 0.88 48.50 -8.45
N ALA A 181 2.10 48.21 -8.93
CA ALA A 181 2.83 46.99 -8.57
C ALA A 181 2.98 46.84 -7.04
N ALA A 182 3.35 47.91 -6.33
CA ALA A 182 3.51 47.89 -4.88
C ALA A 182 2.20 47.61 -4.12
N GLN A 183 1.08 48.15 -4.58
CA GLN A 183 -0.24 47.85 -3.99
C GLN A 183 -0.63 46.39 -4.23
N MET A 184 -0.35 45.86 -5.42
CA MET A 184 -0.61 44.46 -5.75
C MET A 184 0.26 43.51 -4.91
N ASP A 185 1.56 43.80 -4.76
CA ASP A 185 2.45 43.02 -3.89
C ASP A 185 1.98 43.02 -2.44
N ASN A 186 1.58 44.18 -1.91
CA ASN A 186 1.06 44.28 -0.55
C ASN A 186 -0.26 43.49 -0.39
N PHE A 187 -1.17 43.58 -1.37
CA PHE A 187 -2.37 42.75 -1.40
C PHE A 187 -2.04 41.26 -1.38
N ILE A 188 -1.09 40.81 -2.20
CA ILE A 188 -0.70 39.40 -2.26
C ILE A 188 -0.14 38.95 -0.90
N THR A 189 0.80 39.69 -0.32
CA THR A 189 1.45 39.30 0.95
C THR A 189 0.48 39.37 2.14
N THR A 190 -0.40 40.36 2.21
CA THR A 190 -1.26 40.56 3.39
C THR A 190 -2.61 39.87 3.32
N GLN A 191 -3.16 39.66 2.11
CA GLN A 191 -4.51 39.14 1.93
C GLN A 191 -4.55 37.78 1.25
N VAL A 192 -3.70 37.54 0.24
CA VAL A 192 -3.71 36.27 -0.51
C VAL A 192 -2.90 35.22 0.23
N GLU A 193 -1.67 35.51 0.63
CA GLU A 193 -0.75 34.55 1.25
C GLU A 193 -1.36 33.84 2.48
N PRO A 194 -2.03 34.53 3.42
CA PRO A 194 -2.66 33.86 4.56
C PRO A 194 -3.80 32.88 4.19
N GLN A 195 -4.40 33.02 3.00
CA GLN A 195 -5.43 32.10 2.53
C GLN A 195 -4.87 30.75 2.07
N PHE A 196 -3.58 30.69 1.72
CA PHE A 196 -2.92 29.48 1.22
C PHE A 196 -1.87 28.95 2.19
N LEU A 197 -1.06 29.83 2.77
CA LEU A 197 0.03 29.48 3.69
C LEU A 197 -0.36 29.67 5.16
N GLY A 198 -1.52 30.25 5.44
CA GLY A 198 -2.09 30.39 6.78
C GLY A 198 -3.30 29.50 7.02
N SER A 199 -4.15 29.90 7.97
CA SER A 199 -5.34 29.14 8.37
C SER A 199 -6.45 29.09 7.32
N GLY A 200 -6.40 29.96 6.30
CA GLY A 200 -7.40 29.96 5.22
C GLY A 200 -7.35 28.68 4.36
N TRP A 201 -6.22 27.97 4.37
CA TRP A 201 -6.08 26.70 3.66
C TRP A 201 -6.98 25.62 4.26
N GLN A 202 -6.86 25.39 5.57
CA GLN A 202 -7.72 24.41 6.26
C GLN A 202 -9.18 24.86 6.31
N ALA A 203 -9.45 26.17 6.27
CA ALA A 203 -10.82 26.69 6.30
C ALA A 203 -11.56 26.50 4.96
N ASN A 204 -10.87 26.66 3.81
CA ASN A 204 -11.52 26.83 2.52
C ASN A 204 -11.03 25.90 1.40
N TRP A 205 -9.90 25.21 1.59
CA TRP A 205 -9.28 24.37 0.56
C TRP A 205 -9.21 22.90 0.95
N SER A 206 -8.70 22.62 2.14
CA SER A 206 -8.25 21.28 2.51
C SER A 206 -9.06 20.67 3.64
N SER A 207 -9.50 19.43 3.40
CA SER A 207 -10.01 18.52 4.43
C SER A 207 -8.97 17.47 4.85
N ALA A 208 -7.75 17.54 4.33
CA ALA A 208 -6.64 16.65 4.70
C ALA A 208 -6.05 17.03 6.06
N THR A 209 -5.47 16.06 6.76
CA THR A 209 -4.72 16.30 8.00
C THR A 209 -3.24 16.58 7.72
N ASP A 210 -2.60 17.35 8.60
CA ASP A 210 -1.13 17.51 8.57
C ASP A 210 -0.42 16.23 9.04
N GLU A 211 -1.10 15.39 9.82
CA GLU A 211 -0.58 14.10 10.27
C GLU A 211 -0.49 13.10 9.11
N GLN A 212 0.62 12.37 9.08
CA GLN A 212 0.91 11.32 8.11
C GLN A 212 0.66 9.94 8.70
N ILE A 213 0.22 9.01 7.85
CA ILE A 213 0.10 7.59 8.17
C ILE A 213 1.49 7.01 8.39
N THR A 214 1.64 6.31 9.51
CA THR A 214 2.83 5.53 9.86
C THR A 214 2.51 4.04 9.75
N SER A 215 3.27 3.34 8.92
CA SER A 215 3.11 1.89 8.70
C SER A 215 4.21 1.12 9.40
N ARG A 216 3.85 -0.04 9.98
CA ARG A 216 4.82 -1.01 10.48
C ARG A 216 5.36 -1.82 9.30
N ILE A 217 6.68 -1.77 9.10
CA ILE A 217 7.35 -2.39 7.94
C ILE A 217 8.20 -3.59 8.31
N SER A 218 8.50 -3.76 9.60
CA SER A 218 9.11 -4.96 10.17
C SER A 218 8.61 -5.16 11.61
N LEU A 219 9.10 -6.19 12.30
CA LEU A 219 8.73 -6.47 13.68
C LEU A 219 8.95 -5.28 14.64
N ASN A 220 10.01 -4.50 14.39
CA ASN A 220 10.48 -3.43 15.28
C ASN A 220 10.68 -2.09 14.55
N GLU A 221 10.22 -1.96 13.30
CA GLU A 221 10.42 -0.77 12.48
C GLU A 221 9.10 -0.24 11.93
N THR A 222 8.97 1.08 11.94
CA THR A 222 7.87 1.81 11.32
C THR A 222 8.43 2.92 10.45
N THR A 223 7.67 3.33 9.43
CA THR A 223 8.02 4.45 8.56
C THR A 223 6.78 5.25 8.20
N GLN A 224 6.95 6.54 7.94
CA GLN A 224 5.90 7.37 7.36
C GLN A 224 5.69 6.94 5.90
N THR A 225 4.43 6.73 5.51
CA THR A 225 4.05 6.13 4.22
C THR A 225 3.00 6.91 3.46
N SER A 226 2.76 8.17 3.84
CA SER A 226 1.80 9.04 3.19
C SER A 226 2.34 10.46 3.08
N VAL A 227 1.81 11.19 2.12
CA VAL A 227 2.04 12.63 1.94
C VAL A 227 0.71 13.32 2.15
N SER A 228 0.70 14.52 2.74
CA SER A 228 -0.52 15.30 2.88
C SER A 228 -0.61 16.36 1.76
N ALA A 229 -1.82 16.62 1.29
CA ALA A 229 -2.11 17.76 0.42
C ALA A 229 -1.82 19.11 1.09
N ASN A 230 -1.65 19.09 2.41
CA ASN A 230 -1.26 20.24 3.22
C ASN A 230 0.25 20.56 3.14
N ASP A 231 1.03 19.87 2.32
CA ASP A 231 2.43 20.23 2.12
C ASP A 231 2.59 21.68 1.59
N GLN A 232 3.63 22.37 2.07
CA GLN A 232 3.87 23.76 1.75
C GLN A 232 4.17 23.98 0.25
N GLY A 233 4.88 23.07 -0.41
CA GLY A 233 5.17 23.13 -1.85
C GLY A 233 3.89 23.06 -2.67
N ILE A 234 2.96 22.17 -2.28
CA ILE A 234 1.63 22.06 -2.90
C ILE A 234 0.84 23.35 -2.73
N ARG A 235 0.79 23.89 -1.49
CA ARG A 235 0.09 25.17 -1.20
C ARG A 235 0.65 26.34 -2.01
N LYS A 236 1.97 26.42 -2.19
CA LYS A 236 2.62 27.46 -3.01
C LYS A 236 2.25 27.35 -4.49
N LEU A 237 2.18 26.14 -5.03
CA LEU A 237 1.69 25.91 -6.39
C LEU A 237 0.23 26.36 -6.54
N ALA A 238 -0.62 25.97 -5.58
CA ALA A 238 -2.03 26.37 -5.54
C ALA A 238 -2.16 27.91 -5.52
N MET A 239 -1.39 28.58 -4.66
CA MET A 239 -1.38 30.04 -4.53
C MET A 239 -0.99 30.71 -5.84
N ALA A 240 0.12 30.29 -6.45
CA ALA A 240 0.60 30.88 -7.70
C ALA A 240 -0.42 30.71 -8.84
N ALA A 241 -1.01 29.52 -8.95
CA ALA A 241 -1.98 29.20 -9.98
C ALA A 241 -3.32 29.93 -9.77
N ALA A 242 -3.77 30.08 -8.52
CA ALA A 242 -4.94 30.88 -8.14
C ALA A 242 -4.74 32.38 -8.37
N MET A 243 -3.56 32.91 -8.06
CA MET A 243 -3.22 34.31 -8.35
C MET A 243 -3.26 34.60 -9.84
N VAL A 244 -2.66 33.74 -10.67
CA VAL A 244 -2.60 33.96 -12.12
C VAL A 244 -3.97 33.77 -12.76
N SER A 245 -4.72 32.75 -12.36
CA SER A 245 -6.08 32.55 -12.89
C SER A 245 -7.08 33.59 -12.40
N GLY A 246 -6.93 34.08 -11.17
CA GLY A 246 -7.86 34.98 -10.51
C GLY A 246 -7.57 36.48 -10.70
N LEU A 247 -6.30 36.90 -10.80
CA LEU A 247 -5.91 38.32 -10.85
C LEU A 247 -5.57 38.80 -12.25
N MET A 248 -5.21 37.92 -13.20
CA MET A 248 -4.89 38.31 -14.58
C MET A 248 -6.15 38.57 -15.43
N THR A 249 -6.96 39.51 -14.96
CA THR A 249 -8.11 40.07 -15.67
C THR A 249 -7.64 41.28 -16.50
N GLY A 250 -8.31 41.56 -17.62
CA GLY A 250 -7.93 42.64 -18.53
C GLY A 250 -8.10 44.06 -17.95
N SER A 251 -8.62 44.18 -16.72
CA SER A 251 -8.92 45.45 -16.07
C SER A 251 -7.78 45.96 -15.18
N ILE A 252 -6.81 45.11 -14.78
CA ILE A 252 -5.68 45.54 -13.93
C ILE A 252 -4.50 46.07 -14.75
N SER A 253 -3.73 46.99 -14.16
CA SER A 253 -2.56 47.62 -14.82
C SER A 253 -1.50 46.59 -15.24
N GLU A 254 -0.73 46.90 -16.28
CA GLU A 254 0.41 46.07 -16.72
C GLU A 254 1.45 45.89 -15.60
N ALA A 255 1.70 46.95 -14.81
CA ALA A 255 2.60 46.88 -13.66
C ALA A 255 2.11 45.89 -12.59
N ALA A 256 0.79 45.84 -12.33
CA ALA A 256 0.20 44.87 -11.42
C ALA A 256 0.21 43.45 -12.01
N GLN A 257 -0.04 43.29 -13.32
CA GLN A 257 0.07 41.99 -14.00
C GLN A 257 1.50 41.44 -13.88
N ASN A 258 2.52 42.26 -14.13
CA ASN A 258 3.91 41.87 -14.02
C ASN A 258 4.27 41.47 -12.58
N ALA A 259 3.79 42.20 -11.56
CA ALA A 259 3.98 41.82 -10.16
C ALA A 259 3.38 40.45 -9.83
N VAL A 260 2.15 40.16 -10.30
CA VAL A 260 1.50 38.85 -10.14
C VAL A 260 2.32 37.75 -10.79
N VAL A 261 2.77 37.94 -12.04
CA VAL A 261 3.55 36.94 -12.77
C VAL A 261 4.90 36.69 -12.11
N SER A 262 5.65 37.73 -11.74
CA SER A 262 6.94 37.57 -11.06
C SER A 262 6.80 36.85 -9.72
N ARG A 263 5.76 37.19 -8.94
CA ARG A 263 5.48 36.48 -7.69
C ARG A 263 5.09 35.02 -7.92
N ALA A 264 4.26 34.74 -8.92
CA ALA A 264 3.86 33.39 -9.27
C ALA A 264 5.07 32.56 -9.72
N GLN A 265 6.00 33.11 -10.51
CA GLN A 265 7.22 32.43 -10.91
C GLN A 265 8.08 32.01 -9.70
N ALA A 266 8.27 32.92 -8.74
CA ALA A 266 9.02 32.61 -7.52
C ALA A 266 8.35 31.49 -6.73
N LEU A 267 7.04 31.59 -6.50
CA LEU A 267 6.26 30.59 -5.77
C LEU A 267 6.26 29.21 -6.46
N VAL A 268 6.15 29.17 -7.79
CA VAL A 268 6.21 27.90 -8.55
C VAL A 268 7.62 27.29 -8.48
N GLY A 269 8.68 28.11 -8.56
CA GLY A 269 10.04 27.63 -8.39
C GLY A 269 10.26 26.99 -7.01
N GLU A 270 9.78 27.66 -5.95
CA GLU A 270 9.78 27.11 -4.59
C GLU A 270 8.92 25.85 -4.44
N ALA A 271 7.75 25.82 -5.10
CA ALA A 271 6.86 24.67 -5.11
C ALA A 271 7.52 23.44 -5.76
N ILE A 272 8.19 23.61 -6.90
CA ILE A 272 8.93 22.53 -7.57
C ILE A 272 10.03 21.98 -6.65
N GLY A 273 10.76 22.86 -5.95
CA GLY A 273 11.75 22.46 -4.95
C GLY A 273 11.13 21.65 -3.81
N GLY A 274 10.02 22.14 -3.24
CA GLY A 274 9.26 21.45 -2.18
C GLY A 274 8.73 20.08 -2.62
N ILE A 275 8.08 20.01 -3.79
CA ILE A 275 7.56 18.74 -4.33
C ILE A 275 8.71 17.75 -4.60
N THR A 276 9.86 18.24 -5.08
CA THR A 276 11.05 17.40 -5.28
C THR A 276 11.57 16.83 -3.96
N GLN A 277 11.56 17.62 -2.89
CA GLN A 277 11.92 17.18 -1.55
C GLN A 277 10.99 16.07 -1.06
N ILE A 278 9.67 16.25 -1.15
CA ILE A 278 8.68 15.22 -0.78
C ILE A 278 8.88 13.93 -1.59
N ARG A 279 9.17 14.06 -2.90
CA ARG A 279 9.44 12.92 -3.77
C ARG A 279 10.70 12.16 -3.37
N ALA A 280 11.72 12.87 -2.88
CA ALA A 280 12.93 12.23 -2.35
C ALA A 280 12.63 11.50 -1.05
N GLU A 281 11.89 12.13 -0.13
CA GLU A 281 11.46 11.51 1.15
C GLU A 281 10.59 10.28 0.92
N THR A 282 9.64 10.36 -0.02
CA THR A 282 8.79 9.24 -0.45
C THR A 282 9.64 8.11 -1.05
N GLY A 283 10.65 8.44 -1.87
CA GLY A 283 11.60 7.47 -2.40
C GLY A 283 12.43 6.76 -1.33
N ILE A 284 12.85 7.48 -0.28
CA ILE A 284 13.53 6.89 0.87
C ILE A 284 12.59 5.93 1.62
N ALA A 285 11.33 6.31 1.83
CA ALA A 285 10.34 5.44 2.44
C ALA A 285 10.09 4.17 1.60
N GLN A 286 10.03 4.29 0.28
CA GLN A 286 9.95 3.14 -0.64
C GLN A 286 11.14 2.20 -0.47
N GLN A 287 12.36 2.74 -0.43
CA GLN A 287 13.56 1.92 -0.25
C GLN A 287 13.54 1.20 1.11
N ARG A 288 13.15 1.89 2.19
CA ARG A 288 13.03 1.27 3.52
C ARG A 288 12.04 0.10 3.55
N VAL A 289 10.87 0.29 2.93
CA VAL A 289 9.85 -0.77 2.82
C VAL A 289 10.39 -1.94 2.00
N SER A 290 11.11 -1.68 0.90
CA SER A 290 11.74 -2.72 0.07
C SER A 290 12.78 -3.51 0.87
N ASP A 291 13.74 -2.82 1.49
CA ASP A 291 14.81 -3.44 2.28
C ASP A 291 14.25 -4.28 3.44
N ALA A 292 13.23 -3.76 4.14
CA ALA A 292 12.57 -4.49 5.21
C ALA A 292 11.86 -5.74 4.68
N SER A 293 11.19 -5.64 3.54
CA SER A 293 10.49 -6.76 2.89
C SER A 293 11.46 -7.85 2.45
N ASP A 294 12.60 -7.50 1.88
CA ASP A 294 13.60 -8.48 1.41
C ASP A 294 14.26 -9.22 2.59
N ARG A 295 14.56 -8.51 3.68
CA ARG A 295 15.03 -9.12 4.93
C ARG A 295 14.01 -10.08 5.52
N MET A 296 12.73 -9.69 5.54
CA MET A 296 11.66 -10.54 6.06
C MET A 296 11.43 -11.77 5.18
N LYS A 297 11.46 -11.63 3.84
CA LYS A 297 11.37 -12.79 2.94
C LYS A 297 12.49 -13.80 3.20
N THR A 298 13.71 -13.32 3.41
CA THR A 298 14.83 -14.20 3.79
C THR A 298 14.58 -14.93 5.12
N GLN A 299 13.94 -14.27 6.09
CA GLN A 299 13.55 -14.89 7.35
C GLN A 299 12.40 -15.89 7.18
N VAL A 300 11.42 -15.58 6.34
CA VAL A 300 10.32 -16.49 5.96
C VAL A 300 10.90 -17.76 5.34
N ASP A 301 11.77 -17.63 4.33
CA ASP A 301 12.41 -18.76 3.65
C ASP A 301 13.20 -19.65 4.65
N LEU A 302 13.87 -19.02 5.62
CA LEU A 302 14.61 -19.74 6.68
C LEU A 302 13.65 -20.50 7.62
N PHE A 303 12.56 -19.88 8.04
CA PHE A 303 11.56 -20.53 8.90
C PHE A 303 10.84 -21.66 8.15
N GLU A 304 10.46 -21.45 6.89
CA GLU A 304 9.89 -22.49 6.02
C GLU A 304 10.82 -23.69 5.92
N LYS A 305 12.11 -23.45 5.65
CA LYS A 305 13.11 -24.52 5.62
C LYS A 305 13.21 -25.26 6.95
N HIS A 306 13.24 -24.54 8.08
CA HIS A 306 13.29 -25.17 9.39
C HIS A 306 12.03 -25.97 9.72
N ILE A 307 10.85 -25.52 9.28
CA ILE A 307 9.60 -26.27 9.42
C ILE A 307 9.65 -27.54 8.57
N VAL A 308 10.11 -27.46 7.32
CA VAL A 308 10.30 -28.64 6.46
C VAL A 308 11.35 -29.60 7.04
N ASP A 309 12.44 -29.12 7.60
CA ASP A 309 13.46 -29.96 8.27
C ASP A 309 12.90 -30.66 9.52
N LEU A 310 11.87 -30.10 10.16
CA LEU A 310 11.23 -30.64 11.36
C LEU A 310 10.11 -31.63 11.02
N GLU A 311 9.27 -31.29 10.05
CA GLU A 311 8.01 -31.96 9.79
C GLU A 311 7.97 -32.70 8.44
N GLY A 312 8.95 -32.45 7.56
CA GLY A 312 8.98 -32.96 6.20
C GLY A 312 9.19 -34.47 6.13
N VAL A 313 8.51 -35.09 5.17
CA VAL A 313 8.66 -36.50 4.82
C VAL A 313 8.98 -36.59 3.32
N ASP A 314 9.94 -37.44 2.95
CA ASP A 314 10.23 -37.73 1.54
C ASP A 314 9.01 -38.42 0.90
N PRO A 315 8.34 -37.80 -0.09
CA PRO A 315 7.17 -38.39 -0.73
C PRO A 315 7.46 -39.72 -1.45
N ALA A 316 8.69 -39.93 -1.94
CA ALA A 316 9.08 -41.17 -2.60
C ALA A 316 9.27 -42.32 -1.60
N GLU A 317 9.88 -42.03 -0.44
CA GLU A 317 9.97 -42.99 0.65
C GLU A 317 8.58 -43.33 1.19
N ALA A 318 7.72 -42.33 1.39
CA ALA A 318 6.35 -42.52 1.83
C ALA A 318 5.52 -43.34 0.83
N ALA A 319 5.66 -43.07 -0.48
CA ALA A 319 4.99 -43.84 -1.53
C ALA A 319 5.46 -45.30 -1.58
N THR A 320 6.76 -45.54 -1.40
CA THR A 320 7.32 -46.90 -1.30
C THR A 320 6.70 -47.63 -0.11
N ARG A 321 6.60 -46.96 1.04
CA ARG A 321 6.00 -47.51 2.25
C ARG A 321 4.51 -47.82 2.09
N VAL A 322 3.76 -46.99 1.35
CA VAL A 322 2.36 -47.25 0.99
C VAL A 322 2.25 -48.52 0.14
N ALA A 323 3.11 -48.67 -0.86
CA ALA A 323 3.12 -49.87 -1.71
C ALA A 323 3.43 -51.14 -0.90
N ASP A 324 4.44 -51.09 -0.05
CA ASP A 324 4.84 -52.22 0.81
C ASP A 324 3.72 -52.61 1.79
N LEU A 325 3.07 -51.63 2.43
CA LEU A 325 1.97 -51.87 3.36
C LEU A 325 0.74 -52.46 2.63
N THR A 326 0.44 -51.99 1.42
CA THR A 326 -0.64 -52.52 0.59
C THR A 326 -0.38 -54.00 0.26
N GLN A 327 0.82 -54.32 -0.23
CA GLN A 327 1.22 -55.69 -0.56
C GLN A 327 1.17 -56.62 0.67
N HIS A 328 1.61 -56.16 1.83
CA HIS A 328 1.55 -56.94 3.07
C HIS A 328 0.12 -57.18 3.55
N ILE A 329 -0.78 -56.19 3.40
CA ILE A 329 -2.19 -56.33 3.73
C ILE A 329 -2.85 -57.37 2.82
N GLU A 330 -2.63 -57.31 1.50
CA GLU A 330 -3.14 -58.29 0.53
C GLU A 330 -2.65 -59.70 0.84
N THR A 331 -1.35 -59.85 1.13
CA THR A 331 -0.75 -61.13 1.50
C THR A 331 -1.35 -61.68 2.80
N SER A 332 -1.61 -60.81 3.78
CA SER A 332 -2.22 -61.19 5.06
C SER A 332 -3.68 -61.62 4.92
N PHE A 333 -4.44 -60.97 4.02
CA PHE A 333 -5.78 -61.42 3.66
C PHE A 333 -5.76 -62.80 3.02
N ALA A 334 -4.85 -63.04 2.06
CA ALA A 334 -4.69 -64.34 1.42
C ALA A 334 -4.32 -65.45 2.42
N LEU A 335 -3.40 -65.17 3.36
CA LEU A 335 -3.04 -66.11 4.42
C LEU A 335 -4.19 -66.39 5.38
N THR A 336 -4.93 -65.36 5.78
CA THR A 336 -6.09 -65.50 6.67
C THR A 336 -7.17 -66.37 6.02
N ALA A 337 -7.45 -66.17 4.73
CA ALA A 337 -8.37 -67.01 3.97
C ALA A 337 -7.90 -68.48 3.95
N ARG A 338 -6.60 -68.73 3.76
CA ARG A 338 -6.01 -70.09 3.78
C ARG A 338 -6.09 -70.74 5.17
N LEU A 339 -5.86 -69.98 6.24
CA LEU A 339 -5.97 -70.49 7.62
C LEU A 339 -7.43 -70.79 8.01
N GLN A 340 -8.40 -70.01 7.55
CA GLN A 340 -9.82 -70.31 7.74
C GLN A 340 -10.25 -71.60 7.03
N GLN A 341 -9.65 -71.91 5.87
CA GLN A 341 -9.87 -73.17 5.15
C GLN A 341 -9.24 -74.41 5.83
N LEU A 342 -8.26 -74.23 6.73
CA LEU A 342 -7.64 -75.30 7.51
C LEU A 342 -8.44 -75.71 8.77
N SER A 343 -9.70 -75.29 8.87
CA SER A 343 -10.63 -75.71 9.94
C SER A 343 -10.63 -77.23 10.09
N LEU A 344 -10.54 -77.71 11.34
CA LEU A 344 -10.56 -79.14 11.74
C LEU A 344 -11.76 -79.91 11.13
N LEU A 345 -12.83 -79.20 10.78
CA LEU A 345 -14.01 -79.74 10.09
C LEU A 345 -13.68 -80.33 8.70
N ASN A 346 -12.66 -79.83 7.99
CA ASN A 346 -12.24 -80.36 6.69
C ASN A 346 -11.34 -81.61 6.81
N TYR A 347 -10.90 -81.98 8.02
CA TYR A 347 -10.06 -83.15 8.29
C TYR A 347 -10.79 -84.22 9.13
N LEU A 348 -12.06 -83.98 9.50
CA LEU A 348 -12.92 -84.90 10.26
C LEU A 348 -14.08 -85.47 9.44
N THR A 349 -14.02 -85.34 8.11
CA THR A 349 -14.83 -86.07 7.12
C THR A 349 -13.91 -86.81 6.18
#